data_AF-A0A1G5SXT9-F1
#
_entry.id   AF-A0A1G5SXT9-F1
#
_cell.length_a   1.000
_cell.length_b   1.000
_cell.length_c   1.000
_cell.angle_alpha   90.00
_cell.angle_beta   90.00
_cell.angle_gamma   90.00
#
_symmetry.space_group_name_H-M   'P 1'
#
loop_
_entity.id
_entity.type
_entity.pdbx_description
1 polymer ?
#
loop_
_entity_poly.entity_id
_entity_poly.type
_entity_poly.pdbx_seq_one_letter_code
_entity_poly.pdbx_strand_id
1 'polypeptide(L)'
;MTERLATQRKRYRMGDPLLPFVEGNMGALRVLTDLSQKIQGMDFMMFVLDLDDMNIRGSQIWVAYKDVCNTDLDVLIKRVKGRDATLAEAINKVCPDGERAVAHGASFAHL
;
A
#
# COMPACT_ATOMS: atom_id res chain seq x y z
N MET A 1 -8.70 -36.78 -12.73
CA MET A 1 -8.06 -35.50 -13.06
C MET A 1 -9.12 -34.41 -13.17
N THR A 2 -9.46 -33.76 -12.03
CA THR A 2 -10.06 -32.42 -12.01
C THR A 2 -10.00 -31.91 -10.57
N GLU A 3 -8.93 -31.18 -10.25
CA GLU A 3 -8.81 -30.43 -9.00
C GLU A 3 -9.81 -29.27 -9.02
N ARG A 4 -10.74 -29.26 -8.07
CA ARG A 4 -11.60 -28.11 -7.81
C ARG A 4 -10.77 -27.06 -7.09
N LEU A 5 -10.49 -25.96 -7.78
CA LEU A 5 -9.89 -24.74 -7.24
C LEU A 5 -10.73 -24.25 -6.06
N ALA A 6 -10.28 -24.55 -4.85
CA ALA A 6 -10.85 -24.02 -3.62
C ALA A 6 -10.49 -22.53 -3.55
N THR A 7 -11.46 -21.66 -3.86
CA THR A 7 -11.38 -20.22 -3.60
C THR A 7 -11.30 -20.00 -2.08
N GLN A 8 -10.10 -20.02 -1.51
CA GLN A 8 -9.89 -19.62 -0.13
C GLN A 8 -10.13 -18.11 -0.01
N ARG A 9 -11.34 -17.72 0.42
CA ARG A 9 -11.56 -16.39 0.98
C ARG A 9 -10.78 -16.29 2.29
N LYS A 10 -9.62 -15.62 2.25
CA LYS A 10 -8.83 -15.27 3.44
C LYS A 10 -9.72 -14.46 4.39
N ARG A 11 -10.02 -15.02 5.56
CA ARG A 11 -10.79 -14.37 6.61
C ARG A 11 -9.83 -13.52 7.43
N TYR A 12 -9.78 -12.21 7.16
CA TYR A 12 -8.96 -11.24 7.91
C TYR A 12 -9.34 -11.29 9.40
N ARG A 13 -8.37 -11.50 10.29
CA ARG A 13 -8.58 -11.47 11.74
C ARG A 13 -8.19 -10.09 12.27
N MET A 14 -8.75 -9.66 13.40
CA MET A 14 -8.41 -8.38 14.07
C MET A 14 -6.91 -8.19 14.42
N GLY A 15 -6.04 -9.18 14.18
CA GLY A 15 -4.58 -9.08 14.28
C GLY A 15 -3.83 -9.11 12.95
N ASP A 16 -4.50 -8.86 11.81
CA ASP A 16 -3.86 -8.79 10.50
C ASP A 16 -3.05 -7.48 10.38
N PRO A 17 -1.72 -7.54 10.20
CA PRO A 17 -0.84 -6.37 10.23
C PRO A 17 -1.14 -5.33 9.15
N LEU A 18 -2.01 -5.66 8.18
CA LEU A 18 -2.40 -4.79 7.08
C LEU A 18 -3.59 -3.87 7.41
N LEU A 19 -4.41 -4.20 8.42
CA LEU A 19 -5.62 -3.44 8.74
C LEU A 19 -5.37 -1.95 9.08
N PRO A 20 -4.30 -1.58 9.81
CA PRO A 20 -3.99 -0.18 10.08
C PRO A 20 -3.67 0.62 8.80
N PHE A 21 -2.99 0.01 7.82
CA PHE A 21 -2.59 0.67 6.58
C PHE A 21 -3.75 0.92 5.63
N VAL A 22 -4.84 0.18 5.78
CA VAL A 22 -6.00 0.24 4.90
C VAL A 22 -6.95 1.36 5.31
N GLU A 23 -6.98 1.75 6.59
CA GLU A 23 -7.86 2.81 7.12
C GLU A 23 -9.33 2.71 6.65
N GLY A 24 -9.84 1.48 6.51
CA GLY A 24 -11.19 1.21 6.00
C GLY A 24 -11.38 1.40 4.49
N ASN A 25 -10.34 1.77 3.74
CA ASN A 25 -10.38 1.94 2.29
C ASN A 25 -10.26 0.61 1.54
N MET A 26 -11.35 0.13 0.96
CA MET A 26 -11.37 -1.13 0.19
C MET A 26 -10.43 -1.14 -1.03
N GLY A 27 -10.13 0.03 -1.61
CA GLY A 27 -9.15 0.17 -2.68
C GLY A 27 -7.74 -0.12 -2.20
N ALA A 28 -7.36 0.40 -1.03
CA ALA A 28 -6.08 0.12 -0.38
C ALA A 28 -5.94 -1.38 -0.05
N LEU A 29 -6.97 -1.99 0.52
CA LEU A 29 -6.98 -3.43 0.83
C LEU A 29 -6.77 -4.27 -0.43
N ARG A 30 -7.42 -3.91 -1.53
CA ARG A 30 -7.25 -4.60 -2.80
C ARG A 30 -5.80 -4.52 -3.28
N VAL A 31 -5.21 -3.32 -3.30
CA VAL A 31 -3.82 -3.11 -3.73
C VAL A 31 -2.85 -3.91 -2.86
N LEU A 32 -3.00 -3.88 -1.53
CA LEU A 32 -2.16 -4.67 -0.63
C LEU A 32 -2.34 -6.18 -0.81
N THR A 33 -3.56 -6.63 -1.11
CA THR A 33 -3.83 -8.04 -1.42
C THR A 33 -3.10 -8.46 -2.69
N ASP A 34 -3.23 -7.68 -3.77
CA ASP A 34 -2.60 -7.96 -5.05
C ASP A 34 -1.05 -7.92 -4.93
N LEU A 35 -0.52 -6.98 -4.14
CA LEU A 35 0.90 -6.91 -3.80
C LEU A 35 1.37 -8.15 -3.03
N SER A 36 0.62 -8.61 -2.03
CA SER A 36 0.97 -9.80 -1.22
C SER A 36 1.03 -11.10 -2.04
N GLN A 37 0.35 -11.13 -3.20
CA GLN A 37 0.41 -12.24 -4.13
C GLN A 37 1.64 -12.14 -5.05
N LYS A 38 2.07 -10.92 -5.38
CA LYS A 38 3.18 -10.64 -6.30
C LYS A 38 4.56 -10.64 -5.62
N ILE A 39 4.66 -10.04 -4.45
CA ILE A 39 5.84 -10.05 -3.59
C ILE A 39 5.49 -10.77 -2.29
N GLN A 40 6.32 -11.73 -1.87
CA GLN A 40 5.98 -12.67 -0.79
C GLN A 40 6.92 -12.54 0.40
N GLY A 41 6.42 -12.90 1.58
CA GLY A 41 7.20 -13.00 2.81
C GLY A 41 7.81 -11.66 3.24
N MET A 42 9.12 -11.64 3.43
CA MET A 42 9.84 -10.48 3.96
C MET A 42 9.81 -9.28 3.03
N ASP A 43 9.82 -9.49 1.71
CA ASP A 43 9.79 -8.38 0.73
C ASP A 43 8.49 -7.58 0.79
N PHE A 44 7.37 -8.27 1.03
CA PHE A 44 6.07 -7.61 1.23
C PHE A 44 6.04 -6.82 2.54
N MET A 45 6.59 -7.40 3.62
CA MET A 45 6.67 -6.68 4.90
C MET A 45 7.55 -5.43 4.80
N MET A 46 8.71 -5.52 4.13
CA MET A 46 9.58 -4.37 3.88
C MET A 46 8.88 -3.31 3.03
N PHE A 47 8.12 -3.71 2.01
CA PHE A 47 7.34 -2.78 1.22
C PHE A 47 6.27 -2.04 2.04
N VAL A 48 5.61 -2.73 2.97
CA VAL A 48 4.64 -2.09 3.88
C VAL A 48 5.33 -1.08 4.81
N LEU A 49 6.54 -1.39 5.29
CA LEU A 49 7.35 -0.43 6.04
C LEU A 49 7.83 0.75 5.18
N ASP A 50 8.12 0.52 3.90
CA ASP A 50 8.46 1.59 2.97
C ASP A 50 7.27 2.55 2.79
N LEU A 51 6.06 2.02 2.62
CA LEU A 51 4.84 2.84 2.60
C LEU A 51 4.66 3.63 3.90
N ASP A 52 4.92 2.99 5.04
CA ASP A 52 4.82 3.64 6.35
C ASP A 52 5.79 4.82 6.49
N ASP A 53 7.06 4.63 6.12
CA ASP A 53 8.09 5.68 6.16
C ASP A 53 7.83 6.80 5.13
N MET A 54 7.03 6.54 4.09
CA MET A 54 6.52 7.57 3.17
C MET A 54 5.21 8.21 3.63
N ASN A 55 4.66 7.78 4.76
CA ASN A 55 3.32 8.12 5.24
C ASN A 55 2.18 7.85 4.25
N ILE A 56 2.29 6.79 3.43
CA ILE A 56 1.29 6.46 2.43
C ILE A 56 0.34 5.40 3.01
N ARG A 57 -0.88 5.82 3.36
CA ARG A 57 -1.90 4.95 3.98
C ARG A 57 -3.29 5.19 3.39
N GLY A 58 -4.19 4.23 3.62
CA GLY A 58 -5.60 4.36 3.27
C GLY A 58 -5.84 4.73 1.81
N SER A 59 -6.62 5.79 1.58
CA SER A 59 -6.95 6.29 0.24
C SER A 59 -5.72 6.64 -0.60
N GLN A 60 -4.61 7.03 0.02
CA GLN A 60 -3.37 7.39 -0.68
C GLN A 60 -2.76 6.17 -1.38
N ILE A 61 -2.85 4.97 -0.80
CA ILE A 61 -2.41 3.72 -1.45
C ILE A 61 -3.20 3.50 -2.75
N TRP A 62 -4.51 3.74 -2.72
CA TRP A 62 -5.35 3.60 -3.91
C TRP A 62 -5.02 4.63 -4.99
N VAL A 63 -4.83 5.89 -4.61
CA VAL A 63 -4.45 6.97 -5.54
C VAL A 63 -3.06 6.72 -6.14
N ALA A 64 -2.09 6.32 -5.31
CA ALA A 64 -0.74 5.97 -5.75
C ALA A 64 -0.78 4.89 -6.83
N TYR A 65 -1.57 3.84 -6.60
CA TYR A 65 -1.73 2.74 -7.55
C TYR A 65 -2.47 3.17 -8.82
N LYS A 66 -3.69 3.71 -8.68
CA LYS A 66 -4.61 3.94 -9.79
C LYS A 66 -4.22 5.16 -10.61
N ASP A 67 -4.05 6.31 -9.96
CA ASP A 67 -3.99 7.60 -10.63
C ASP A 67 -2.54 8.00 -10.96
N VAL A 68 -1.57 7.58 -10.13
CA VAL A 68 -0.15 7.93 -10.34
C VAL A 68 0.64 6.83 -11.05
N CYS A 69 0.39 5.57 -10.71
CA CYS A 69 1.07 4.41 -11.30
C CYS A 69 0.25 3.72 -12.41
N ASN A 70 -0.86 4.31 -12.85
CA ASN A 70 -1.71 3.78 -13.94
C ASN A 70 -2.11 2.32 -13.74
N THR A 71 -2.45 1.92 -12.51
CA THR A 71 -2.80 0.54 -12.12
C THR A 71 -1.68 -0.49 -12.36
N ASP A 72 -0.43 -0.06 -12.44
CA ASP A 72 0.75 -0.92 -12.57
C ASP A 72 1.45 -1.13 -11.20
N LEU A 73 1.44 -2.38 -10.73
CA LEU A 73 2.07 -2.76 -9.46
C LEU A 73 3.60 -2.72 -9.52
N ASP A 74 4.22 -3.02 -10.66
CA ASP A 74 5.68 -2.97 -10.81
C ASP A 74 6.17 -1.51 -10.75
N VAL A 75 5.44 -0.58 -11.37
CA VAL A 75 5.72 0.85 -11.27
C VAL A 75 5.54 1.34 -9.84
N LEU A 76 4.46 0.94 -9.16
CA LEU A 76 4.22 1.29 -7.75
C LEU A 76 5.37 0.78 -6.86
N ILE A 77 5.74 -0.50 -7.00
CA ILE A 77 6.84 -1.11 -6.23
C ILE A 77 8.13 -0.33 -6.44
N LYS A 78 8.48 -0.05 -7.71
CA LYS A 78 9.70 0.67 -8.06
C LYS A 78 9.73 2.08 -7.46
N ARG A 79 8.61 2.81 -7.52
CA ARG A 79 8.54 4.20 -7.05
C ARG A 79 8.59 4.31 -5.52
N VAL A 80 7.90 3.42 -4.81
CA VAL A 80 7.93 3.39 -3.34
C VAL A 80 9.32 2.97 -2.84
N LYS A 81 9.89 1.87 -3.36
CA LYS A 81 11.26 1.46 -3.01
C LYS A 81 12.30 2.51 -3.39
N GLY A 82 12.07 3.23 -4.49
CA GLY A 82 12.91 4.33 -4.96
C GLY A 82 12.67 5.66 -4.23
N ARG A 83 11.74 5.72 -3.27
CA ARG A 83 11.45 6.90 -2.45
C ARG A 83 11.15 8.13 -3.31
N ASP A 84 10.37 7.91 -4.37
CA ASP A 84 10.11 8.91 -5.41
C ASP A 84 9.29 10.08 -4.84
N ALA A 85 9.93 11.25 -4.71
CA ALA A 85 9.26 12.46 -4.22
C ALA A 85 8.09 12.90 -5.12
N THR A 86 8.15 12.61 -6.43
CA THR A 86 7.07 12.95 -7.36
C THR A 86 5.81 12.12 -7.11
N LEU A 87 5.96 10.90 -6.58
CA LEU A 87 4.83 10.07 -6.14
C LEU A 87 4.13 10.74 -4.95
N ALA A 88 4.89 11.12 -3.92
CA ALA A 88 4.35 11.79 -2.74
C ALA A 88 3.67 13.13 -3.08
N GLU A 89 4.29 13.95 -3.94
CA GLU A 89 3.69 15.19 -4.42
C GLU A 89 2.38 14.98 -5.18
N ALA A 90 2.33 13.97 -6.06
CA ALA A 90 1.14 13.66 -6.82
C ALA A 90 -0.01 13.18 -5.91
N ILE A 91 0.29 12.33 -4.93
CA ILE A 91 -0.67 11.88 -3.92
C ILE A 91 -1.21 13.08 -3.13
N ASN A 92 -0.34 13.95 -2.61
CA ASN A 92 -0.74 15.11 -1.82
C ASN A 92 -1.61 16.14 -2.58
N LYS A 93 -1.55 16.15 -3.92
CA LYS A 93 -2.43 17.00 -4.75
C LYS A 93 -3.86 16.47 -4.82
N VAL A 94 -4.01 15.14 -4.77
CA VAL A 94 -5.31 14.44 -4.89
C VAL A 94 -5.93 14.19 -3.52
N CYS A 95 -5.11 13.93 -2.51
CA CYS A 95 -5.48 13.77 -1.11
C CYS A 95 -4.91 14.95 -0.31
N PRO A 96 -5.52 16.15 -0.38
CA PRO A 96 -5.04 17.33 0.34
C PRO A 96 -5.33 17.26 1.84
N ASP A 97 -6.33 16.48 2.23
CA ASP A 97 -6.78 16.31 3.61
C ASP A 97 -6.06 15.14 4.28
N GLY A 98 -5.69 15.30 5.55
CA GLY A 98 -4.99 14.29 6.34
C GLY A 98 -3.47 14.48 6.36
N GLU A 99 -2.76 13.42 6.71
CA GLU A 99 -1.31 13.48 6.79
C GLU A 99 -0.64 13.39 5.42
N ARG A 100 0.44 14.15 5.23
CA ARG A 100 1.08 14.27 3.94
C ARG A 100 2.01 13.11 3.68
N ALA A 101 1.93 12.56 2.47
CA ALA A 101 2.95 11.66 1.95
C ALA A 101 4.28 12.40 1.81
N VAL A 102 5.38 11.73 2.15
CA VAL A 102 6.76 12.25 2.09
C VAL A 102 7.68 11.22 1.42
N ALA A 103 8.86 11.65 0.99
CA ALA A 103 9.84 10.73 0.40
C ALA A 103 10.52 9.86 1.47
N HIS A 104 10.76 10.41 2.66
CA HIS A 104 11.46 9.77 3.77
C HIS A 104 11.03 10.37 5.10
N GLY A 105 11.20 9.62 6.18
CA GLY A 105 11.18 10.17 7.53
C GLY A 105 9.80 10.65 7.93
N ALA A 106 8.76 9.94 7.51
CA ALA A 106 7.46 9.98 8.16
C ALA A 106 7.60 9.43 9.58
N SER A 107 8.27 10.18 10.45
CA SER A 107 8.34 9.85 11.86
C SER A 107 6.97 10.17 12.43
N PHE A 108 6.18 9.13 12.69
CA PHE A 108 5.30 9.22 13.83
C PHE A 108 6.18 9.23 15.07
N ALA A 109 6.15 10.36 15.79
CA ALA A 109 6.22 10.27 17.23
C ALA A 109 5.08 9.33 17.65
N HIS A 110 5.42 8.14 18.12
CA HIS A 110 4.50 7.33 18.91
C HIS A 110 4.00 8.21 20.06
N LEU A 111 2.74 8.63 20.01
CA LEU A 111 1.98 9.13 21.15
C LEU A 111 0.84 8.14 21.42
#